data_AF-A0A512IX71-F1
#
_entry.id   AF-A0A512IX71-F1
#
_cell.length_a   1.000
_cell.length_b   1.000
_cell.length_c   1.000
_cell.angle_alpha   90.00
_cell.angle_beta   90.00
_cell.angle_gamma   90.00
#
_symmetry.space_group_name_H-M   'P 1'
#
loop_
_entity.id
_entity.type
_entity.pdbx_description
1 polymer ?
#
loop_
_entity_poly.entity_id
_entity_poly.type
_entity_poly.pdbx_seq_one_letter_code
_entity_poly.pdbx_strand_id
1 'polypeptide(L)' 'MELSPFAHLDRVRLPDGRVGAVVGVWNLGEAYDVHVGEVQETWSADDLTPAE' A
#
# COMPACT_ATOMS: atom_id res chain seq x y z
N MET A 1 3.22 17.79 -9.92
CA MET A 1 2.94 16.35 -9.77
C MET A 1 3.26 16.02 -8.34
N GLU A 2 2.24 15.92 -7.49
CA GLU A 2 2.44 15.32 -6.18
C GLU A 2 2.55 13.81 -6.40
N LEU A 3 3.68 13.23 -5.97
CA LEU A 3 3.82 11.79 -5.88
C LEU A 3 2.90 11.31 -4.76
N SER A 4 2.33 10.12 -4.95
CA SER A 4 1.54 9.42 -3.93
C SER A 4 2.20 9.51 -2.54
N PRO A 5 1.41 9.69 -1.45
CA PRO A 5 1.96 9.72 -0.08
C PRO A 5 2.65 8.41 0.32
N PHE A 6 2.45 7.32 -0.44
CA PHE A 6 3.08 6.02 -0.23
C PHE A 6 4.21 5.72 -1.22
N ALA A 7 4.54 6.62 -2.16
CA ALA A 7 5.66 6.43 -3.08
C ALA A 7 7.02 6.28 -2.36
N HIS A 8 7.10 6.70 -1.09
CA HIS A 8 8.26 6.57 -0.21
C HIS A 8 8.05 5.59 0.95
N LEU A 9 6.87 4.97 1.07
CA LEU A 9 6.58 4.02 2.14
C LEU A 9 6.74 2.60 1.60
N ASP A 10 7.75 1.89 2.09
CA ASP A 10 7.96 0.48 1.76
C ASP A 10 6.88 -0.43 2.36
N ARG A 11 6.20 0.00 3.43
CA ARG A 11 5.27 -0.83 4.20
C ARG A 11 4.00 -0.10 4.61
N VAL A 12 2.90 -0.82 4.57
CA VAL A 12 1.56 -0.36 4.95
C VAL A 12 0.87 -1.38 5.85
N ARG A 13 0.00 -0.90 6.72
CA ARG A 13 -0.89 -1.73 7.53
C ARG A 13 -2.28 -1.75 6.89
N LEU A 14 -2.80 -2.96 6.71
CA LEU A 14 -4.10 -3.27 6.15
C LEU A 14 -5.21 -3.17 7.22
N PRO A 15 -6.49 -3.02 6.83
CA PRO A 15 -7.63 -2.91 7.76
C PRO A 15 -7.79 -4.12 8.70
N ASP A 16 -7.34 -5.29 8.27
CA ASP A 16 -7.36 -6.53 9.06
C ASP A 16 -6.20 -6.62 10.08
N GLY A 17 -5.35 -5.59 10.14
CA GLY A 17 -4.21 -5.49 11.05
C GLY A 17 -2.92 -6.12 10.52
N ARG A 18 -2.94 -6.77 9.35
CA ARG A 18 -1.72 -7.29 8.71
C ARG A 18 -0.85 -6.12 8.24
N VAL A 19 0.46 -6.38 8.11
CA VAL A 19 1.41 -5.44 7.50
C VAL A 19 1.92 -6.05 6.22
N GLY A 20 1.86 -5.28 5.14
CA GLY A 20 2.36 -5.68 3.83
C GLY A 20 3.36 -4.68 3.26
N ALA A 21 4.08 -5.10 2.22
CA ALA A 21 5.03 -4.27 1.51
C ALA A 21 4.42 -3.73 0.22
N VAL A 22 4.57 -2.44 -0.05
CA VAL A 22 4.08 -1.83 -1.29
C VAL A 22 4.99 -2.25 -2.43
N VAL A 23 4.43 -2.87 -3.47
CA VAL A 23 5.17 -3.37 -4.65
C VAL A 23 4.70 -2.71 -5.95
N GLY A 24 3.57 -2.01 -5.94
CA GLY A 24 3.04 -1.29 -7.10
C GLY A 24 2.10 -0.17 -6.69
N VAL A 25 2.04 0.87 -7.53
CA VAL A 25 1.16 2.03 -7.35
C VAL A 25 0.34 2.20 -8.62
N TRP A 26 -0.98 2.32 -8.46
CA TRP A 26 -1.95 2.46 -9.53
C TRP A 26 -2.71 3.77 -9.43
N ASN A 27 -3.29 4.21 -10.54
CA ASN A 27 -4.18 5.39 -10.60
C ASN A 27 -3.61 6.60 -9.85
N LEU A 28 -2.33 6.91 -10.08
CA LEU A 28 -1.63 8.04 -9.43
C LEU A 28 -1.61 8.00 -7.89
N GLY A 29 -1.82 6.84 -7.28
CA GLY A 29 -1.82 6.67 -5.84
C GLY A 29 -3.17 6.40 -5.20
N GLU A 30 -4.22 6.17 -5.98
CA GLU A 30 -5.53 5.77 -5.45
C GLU A 30 -5.57 4.28 -5.06
N ALA A 31 -4.68 3.46 -5.60
CA ALA A 31 -4.57 2.04 -5.23
C ALA A 31 -3.12 1.53 -5.25
N TYR A 32 -2.86 0.49 -4.47
CA TYR A 32 -1.55 -0.11 -4.27
C TYR A 32 -1.61 -1.61 -4.38
N ASP A 33 -0.62 -2.20 -5.04
CA ASP A 33 -0.34 -3.62 -4.87
C ASP A 33 0.53 -3.80 -3.63
N VAL A 34 0.06 -4.65 -2.74
CA VAL A 34 0.68 -4.90 -1.45
C VAL A 34 0.95 -6.40 -1.32
N HIS A 35 2.21 -6.76 -1.08
CA HIS A 35 2.60 -8.11 -0.71
C HIS A 35 2.35 -8.36 0.78
N VAL A 36 1.50 -9.34 1.09
CA VAL A 36 1.21 -9.78 2.45
C VAL A 36 1.58 -11.25 2.58
N GLY A 37 2.74 -11.52 3.16
CA GLY A 37 3.32 -12.87 3.16
C GLY A 37 3.70 -13.30 1.75
N GLU A 38 3.06 -14.36 1.23
CA GLU A 38 3.31 -14.91 -0.12
C GLU A 38 2.26 -14.50 -1.16
N VAL A 39 1.31 -13.63 -0.78
CA VAL A 39 0.19 -13.22 -1.65
C VAL A 39 0.31 -11.73 -2.00
N GLN A 40 0.04 -11.40 -3.26
CA GLN A 40 -0.15 -10.03 -3.71
C GLN A 40 -1.63 -9.67 -3.71
N GLU A 41 -1.98 -8.57 -3.04
CA GLU A 41 -3.34 -8.06 -2.94
C GLU A 41 -3.37 -6.60 -3.39
N THR A 42 -4.44 -6.17 -4.06
CA THR A 42 -4.62 -4.76 -4.47
C THR A 42 -5.57 -4.07 -3.49
N TRP A 43 -5.16 -2.93 -2.95
CA TRP A 43 -5.88 -2.19 -1.91
C TRP A 43 -6.04 -0.72 -2.28
N SER A 44 -7.14 -0.10 -1.85
CA SER A 44 -7.32 1.35 -1.95
C SER A 44 -6.36 2.08 -1.03
N ALA A 45 -5.90 3.27 -1.44
CA ALA A 45 -5.14 4.18 -0.59
C ALA A 45 -5.86 4.48 0.73
N ASP A 46 -7.18 4.65 0.66
CA ASP A 46 -8.02 5.04 1.80
C ASP A 46 -8.12 3.95 2.88
N ASP A 47 -7.90 2.69 2.50
CA ASP A 47 -7.94 1.54 3.41
C ASP A 47 -6.58 1.28 4.07
N LEU A 48 -5.51 1.91 3.58
CA LEU A 48 -4.15 1.66 4.02
C LEU A 48 -3.68 2.74 5.00
N THR A 49 -2.92 2.29 5.99
CA THR A 49 -2.22 3.20 6.91
C THR A 49 -0.72 2.98 6.79
N PRO A 50 0.12 4.03 6.93
CA PRO A 50 1.56 3.85 6.99
C PRO A 50 1.96 2.89 8.12
N ALA A 51 2.84 1.94 7.82
CA ALA A 51 3.48 1.11 8.85
C ALA A 51 4.91 1.62 9.06
N GLU A 52 5.21 2.03 10.31
CA GLU A 52 6.57 2.40 10.75
C GLU A 52 7.58 1.24 10.64
#